data_AF-A0A933AWI3-F1
#
_entry.id   AF-A0A933AWI3-F1
#
_cell.length_a   1.000
_cell.length_b   1.000
_cell.length_c   1.000
_cell.angle_alpha   90.00
_cell.angle_beta   90.00
_cell.angle_gamma   90.00
#
_symmetry.space_group_name_H-M   'P 1'
#
loop_
_entity.id
_entity.type
_entity.pdbx_description
1 polymer ?
#
loop_
_entity_poly.entity_id
_entity_poly.type
_entity_poly.pdbx_seq_one_letter_code
_entity_poly.pdbx_strand_id
1 'polypeptide(L)' 'MEGKTIGLFDDHKPTASLILGVVETRLKQRFPTLTFSRFRIRHGVLEEDTAGEERAKLAAWASGVDAVVAAVGD' A
#
# COMPACT_ATOMS: atom_id res chain seq x y z
N MET A 1 1.82 0.88 18.15
CA MET A 1 1.38 1.37 16.82
C MET A 1 0.99 2.86 16.85
N GLU A 2 1.06 3.56 17.98
CA GLU A 2 0.65 4.96 18.04
C GLU A 2 1.52 5.87 17.15
N GLY A 3 0.87 6.78 16.42
CA GLY A 3 1.54 7.77 15.56
C GLY A 3 2.29 7.18 14.37
N LYS A 4 2.06 5.90 14.03
CA LYS A 4 2.72 5.21 12.92
C LYS A 4 1.99 5.45 11.60
N THR A 5 2.75 5.52 10.51
CA THR A 5 2.23 5.61 9.14
C THR A 5 2.20 4.22 8.51
N ILE A 6 1.01 3.74 8.15
CA ILE A 6 0.83 2.45 7.45
C ILE A 6 0.71 2.69 5.94
N GLY A 7 1.59 2.05 5.18
CA GLY A 7 1.49 1.95 3.74
C GLY A 7 0.42 0.94 3.31
N LEU A 8 -0.41 1.31 2.34
CA LEU A 8 -1.39 0.44 1.69
C LEU A 8 -0.97 0.28 0.23
N PHE A 9 -0.46 -0.90 -0.11
CA PHE A 9 0.09 -1.23 -1.43
C PHE A 9 -0.91 -2.06 -2.26
N ASP A 10 -1.30 -1.51 -3.41
CA ASP A 10 -2.24 -2.09 -4.37
C ASP A 10 -1.48 -2.57 -5.62
N ASP A 11 -1.44 -3.89 -5.85
CA ASP A 11 -0.83 -4.58 -7.01
C ASP A 11 -1.62 -4.41 -8.32
N HIS A 12 -2.36 -3.30 -8.48
CA HIS A 12 -3.19 -3.06 -9.66
C HIS A 12 -4.36 -4.04 -9.86
N LYS A 13 -4.51 -5.04 -8.99
CA LYS A 13 -5.56 -6.05 -9.06
C LYS A 13 -6.94 -5.48 -8.68
N PRO A 14 -8.04 -5.91 -9.34
CA PRO A 14 -9.37 -5.30 -9.14
C PRO A 14 -9.83 -5.27 -7.68
N THR A 15 -9.60 -6.37 -6.95
CA THR A 15 -10.08 -6.52 -5.57
C THR A 15 -9.10 -5.94 -4.53
N ALA A 16 -7.86 -5.62 -4.92
CA ALA A 16 -6.83 -5.11 -4.00
C ALA A 16 -7.28 -3.83 -3.30
N SER A 17 -7.79 -2.85 -4.04
CA SER A 17 -8.25 -1.57 -3.49
C SER A 17 -9.37 -1.74 -2.46
N LEU A 18 -10.30 -2.68 -2.71
CA LEU A 18 -11.42 -2.98 -1.82
C LEU A 18 -10.92 -3.61 -0.51
N ILE A 19 -10.01 -4.58 -0.60
CA ILE A 19 -9.38 -5.22 0.57
C ILE A 19 -8.67 -4.17 1.43
N LEU A 20 -7.85 -3.31 0.80
CA LEU A 20 -7.12 -2.25 1.50
C LEU A 20 -8.04 -1.22 2.15
N GLY A 21 -9.18 -0.91 1.52
CA GLY A 21 -10.22 -0.05 2.12
C GLY A 21 -10.76 -0.63 3.43
N VAL A 22 -11.10 -1.92 3.44
CA VAL A 22 -11.58 -2.61 4.66
C VAL A 22 -10.49 -2.65 5.73
N VAL A 23 -9.24 -2.93 5.35
CA VAL A 23 -8.10 -2.93 6.28
C VAL A 23 -7.93 -1.56 6.92
N GLU A 24 -7.92 -0.50 6.13
CA GLU A 24 -7.79 0.87 6.63
C GLU A 24 -8.91 1.23 7.61
N THR A 25 -10.17 0.93 7.26
CA THR A 25 -11.31 1.19 8.16
C THR A 25 -11.14 0.48 9.50
N ARG A 26 -10.78 -0.81 9.49
CA ARG A 26 -10.60 -1.60 10.72
C ARG A 26 -9.42 -1.11 11.55
N LEU A 27 -8.30 -0.75 10.90
CA LEU A 27 -7.13 -0.24 11.59
C LEU A 27 -7.37 1.15 12.19
N LYS A 28 -8.09 2.04 11.51
CA LYS A 28 -8.51 3.35 12.06
C LYS A 28 -9.41 3.20 13.29
N GLN A 29 -10.35 2.25 13.25
CA GLN A 29 -11.22 1.98 14.39
C GLN A 29 -10.44 1.45 15.61
N ARG A 30 -9.44 0.59 15.37
CA ARG A 30 -8.65 -0.02 16.45
C ARG A 30 -7.52 0.87 16.96
N PHE A 31 -6.91 1.67 16.09
CA PHE A 31 -5.77 2.53 16.37
C PHE A 31 -5.99 3.91 15.74
N PRO A 32 -6.73 4.81 16.42
CA PRO A 32 -7.14 6.10 15.85
C PRO A 32 -5.99 7.06 15.52
N THR A 33 -4.80 6.83 16.09
CA THR A 33 -3.60 7.65 15.87
C THR A 33 -2.77 7.22 14.67
N LEU A 34 -3.20 6.17 13.94
CA LEU A 34 -2.54 5.76 12.70
C LEU A 34 -2.83 6.73 11.56
N THR A 35 -1.79 7.03 10.79
CA THR A 35 -1.88 7.67 9.48
C THR A 35 -1.68 6.64 8.39
N PHE A 36 -2.15 6.95 7.18
CA PHE A 36 -2.12 6.00 6.06
C PHE A 36 -1.57 6.68 4.81
N SER A 37 -0.74 5.96 4.07
CA SER A 37 -0.22 6.36 2.78
C SER A 37 -0.55 5.28 1.76
N ARG A 38 -1.08 5.64 0.59
CA ARG A 38 -1.45 4.69 -0.46
C ARG A 38 -0.44 4.71 -1.60
N PHE A 39 -0.13 3.54 -2.13
CA PHE A 39 0.60 3.40 -3.38
C PHE A 39 -0.04 2.31 -4.21
N ARG A 40 -0.34 2.65 -5.47
CA ARG A 40 -0.86 1.71 -6.45
C ARG A 40 0.08 1.70 -7.63
N ILE A 41 0.52 0.51 -8.00
CA ILE A 41 1.31 0.31 -9.20
C ILE A 41 0.44 0.39 -10.46
N ARG A 42 1.07 0.74 -11.59
CA ARG A 42 0.35 0.97 -12.85
C ARG A 42 0.11 -0.32 -13.60
N HIS A 43 1.03 -1.26 -13.47
CA HIS A 43 0.99 -2.59 -14.05
C HIS A 43 1.14 -3.62 -12.93
N GLY A 44 0.79 -4.88 -13.17
CA GLY A 44 0.97 -5.92 -12.14
C GLY A 44 2.46 -6.08 -11.78
N VAL A 45 2.76 -6.54 -10.56
CA VAL A 45 4.14 -6.68 -10.04
C VAL A 45 5.08 -7.44 -11.01
N LEU A 46 4.54 -8.41 -11.77
CA LEU A 46 5.32 -9.20 -12.74
C LEU A 46 5.75 -8.43 -14.00
N GLU A 47 5.08 -7.33 -14.35
CA GLU A 47 5.45 -6.46 -15.49
C GLU A 47 6.39 -5.32 -15.06
N GLU A 48 6.43 -4.99 -13.76
CA GLU A 48 7.19 -3.86 -13.22
C GLU A 48 8.62 -4.18 -12.78
N ASP A 49 9.02 -5.46 -12.72
CA ASP A 49 10.44 -5.85 -12.52
C ASP A 49 11.36 -5.33 -13.64
N THR A 50 10.79 -4.82 -14.74
CA THR A 50 11.48 -4.20 -15.88
C THR A 50 11.46 -2.67 -15.93
N ALA A 51 10.79 -1.96 -15.01
CA ALA A 51 10.64 -0.49 -15.07
C ALA A 51 11.35 0.23 -13.91
N GLY A 52 12.56 0.75 -14.16
CA GLY A 52 13.38 1.43 -13.15
C GLY A 52 12.70 2.63 -12.46
N GLU A 53 11.79 3.33 -13.15
CA GLU A 53 11.10 4.50 -12.60
C GLU A 53 10.02 4.15 -11.57
N GLU A 54 9.18 3.15 -11.85
CA GLU A 54 8.15 2.71 -10.90
C GLU A 54 8.78 2.05 -9.68
N ARG A 55 9.86 1.29 -9.86
CA ARG A 55 10.66 0.77 -8.74
C ARG A 55 11.24 1.89 -7.86
N ALA A 56 11.72 2.98 -8.46
CA ALA A 56 12.22 4.13 -7.71
C ALA A 56 11.10 4.85 -6.95
N LYS A 57 9.91 5.01 -7.55
CA LYS A 57 8.73 5.57 -6.89
C LYS A 57 8.25 4.70 -5.73
N LEU A 58 8.20 3.38 -5.92
CA LEU A 58 7.84 2.42 -4.88
C LEU A 58 8.84 2.48 -3.72
N ALA A 59 10.14 2.48 -4.01
CA ALA A 59 11.19 2.58 -2.99
C ALA A 59 11.11 3.90 -2.22
N ALA A 60 10.91 5.03 -2.92
CA ALA A 60 10.74 6.33 -2.30
C ALA A 60 9.51 6.37 -1.39
N TRP A 61 8.36 5.88 -1.87
CA TRP A 61 7.15 5.77 -1.05
C TRP A 61 7.33 4.85 0.16
N ALA A 62 7.93 3.67 -0.02
CA ALA A 62 8.13 2.69 1.04
C ALA A 62 9.05 3.22 2.16
N SER A 63 10.01 4.09 1.82
CA SER A 63 10.87 4.74 2.83
C SER A 63 10.12 5.71 3.75
N GLY A 64 8.91 6.15 3.36
CA GLY A 64 8.07 7.09 4.10
C GLY A 64 7.05 6.45 5.04
N VAL A 65 7.00 5.12 5.14
CA VAL A 65 6.01 4.40 5.97
C VAL A 65 6.69 3.48 6.98
N ASP A 66 6.05 3.24 8.11
CA ASP A 66 6.58 2.38 9.17
C ASP A 66 6.33 0.88 8.92
N ALA A 67 5.27 0.57 8.17
CA ALA A 67 4.88 -0.79 7.78
C ALA A 67 4.01 -0.76 6.53
N VAL A 68 3.96 -1.86 5.78
CA VAL A 68 3.13 -1.98 4.56
C VAL A 68 2.16 -3.15 4.69
N VAL A 69 0.91 -2.90 4.31
CA VAL A 69 -0.07 -3.94 3.96
C VAL A 69 -0.17 -3.98 2.45
N ALA A 70 0.20 -5.11 1.85
CA ALA A 70 0.01 -5.37 0.43
C ALA A 70 -1.26 -6.21 0.22
N ALA A 71 -2.03 -5.89 -0.80
CA ALA A 71 -3.17 -6.70 -1.22
C ALA A 71 -3.03 -7.11 -2.70
N VAL A 72 -3.28 -8.39 -2.93
CA VAL A 72 -3.39 -9.02 -4.25
C VAL A 72 -4.70 -9.78 -4.24
N GLY A 73 -5.57 -9.57 -5.22
CA GLY A 73 -6.85 -10.28 -5.29
C GLY A 73 -7.58 -10.02 -6.60
N ASP A 74 -8.02 -11.09 -7.26
CA ASP A 74 -8.85 -11.04 -8.45
C ASP A 74 -10.35 -10.87 -8.12
#